data_AF-A0A7I8DCB6-F1
#
_entry.id   AF-A0A7I8DCB6-F1
#
_cell.length_a   1.000
_cell.length_b   1.000
_cell.length_c   1.000
_cell.angle_alpha   90.00
_cell.angle_beta   90.00
_cell.angle_gamma   90.00
#
_symmetry.space_group_name_H-M   'P 1'
#
loop_
_entity.id
_entity.type
_entity.pdbx_description
1 polymer ?
#
loop_
_entity_poly.entity_id
_entity_poly.type
_entity_poly.pdbx_seq_one_letter_code
_entity_poly.pdbx_strand_id
1 'polypeptide(L)'
;MSQKRLCIRNAEMVLPDRVIKGDLLVEGDRIAEIRPTGLPVTADEPSDQALDATRMYLLPGNGITTMYHSVSLADGVGVRNNDMVVQIIENIVRHRNTRSSIRHRVHLRYEITNLPGLQAVEHLLQQGKIDLLSYMDHTPG
;
A
#
# COMPACT_ATOMS: atom_id res chain seq x y z
N MET A 1 2.68 -17.87 25.01
CA MET A 1 1.90 -16.73 25.52
C MET A 1 0.79 -16.49 24.52
N SER A 2 -0.48 -16.40 24.95
CA SER A 2 -1.60 -16.12 24.03
C SER A 2 -1.40 -14.74 23.40
N GLN A 3 -1.55 -14.63 22.09
CA GLN A 3 -1.35 -13.37 21.37
C GLN A 3 -2.54 -12.44 21.65
N LYS A 4 -2.27 -11.17 21.93
CA LYS A 4 -3.30 -10.20 22.30
C LYS A 4 -4.26 -9.99 21.13
N ARG A 5 -5.56 -10.12 21.37
CA ARG A 5 -6.64 -9.95 20.39
C ARG A 5 -7.47 -8.69 20.69
N LEU A 6 -7.80 -7.94 19.65
CA LEU A 6 -8.65 -6.75 19.67
C LEU A 6 -9.79 -6.92 18.65
N CYS A 7 -11.03 -6.78 19.11
CA CYS A 7 -12.23 -6.77 18.30
C CYS A 7 -12.77 -5.35 18.20
N ILE A 8 -12.74 -4.75 17.00
CA ILE A 8 -13.37 -3.46 16.70
C ILE A 8 -14.78 -3.77 16.21
N ARG A 9 -15.81 -3.37 16.97
CA ARG A 9 -17.20 -3.77 16.72
C ARG A 9 -18.03 -2.69 16.05
N ASN A 10 -19.04 -3.09 15.28
CA ASN A 10 -20.08 -2.25 14.71
C ASN A 10 -19.58 -1.10 13.80
N ALA A 11 -18.42 -1.25 13.18
CA ALA A 11 -17.83 -0.25 12.31
C ALA A 11 -18.45 -0.25 10.92
N GLU A 12 -18.50 0.92 10.28
CA GLU A 12 -18.70 1.08 8.84
C GLU A 12 -17.31 0.98 8.15
N MET A 13 -16.93 -0.21 7.71
CA MET A 13 -15.63 -0.49 7.10
C MET A 13 -15.63 -0.10 5.62
N VAL A 14 -14.73 0.79 5.23
CA VAL A 14 -14.59 1.22 3.83
C VAL A 14 -13.53 0.37 3.13
N LEU A 15 -14.00 -0.43 2.18
CA LEU A 15 -13.21 -1.27 1.29
C LEU A 15 -13.00 -0.53 -0.05
N PRO A 16 -12.10 -1.01 -0.93
CA PRO A 16 -11.82 -0.29 -2.17
C PRO A 16 -13.03 -0.15 -3.11
N ASP A 17 -14.00 -1.07 -3.02
CA ASP A 17 -15.15 -1.18 -3.91
C ASP A 17 -16.50 -0.89 -3.23
N ARG A 18 -16.57 -0.90 -1.89
CA ARG A 18 -17.83 -0.78 -1.14
C ARG A 18 -17.62 -0.42 0.33
N VAL A 19 -18.70 -0.06 1.02
CA VAL A 19 -18.75 0.04 2.48
C VAL A 19 -19.52 -1.15 3.04
N ILE A 20 -18.99 -1.78 4.08
CA ILE A 20 -19.67 -2.88 4.79
C ILE A 20 -19.75 -2.55 6.28
N LYS A 21 -20.84 -2.98 6.93
CA LYS A 21 -20.98 -2.91 8.38
C LYS A 21 -20.56 -4.22 9.03
N GLY A 22 -19.88 -4.15 10.17
CA GLY A 22 -19.51 -5.34 10.93
C GLY A 22 -18.37 -5.12 11.92
N ASP A 23 -17.70 -6.22 12.25
CA ASP A 23 -16.61 -6.24 13.21
C ASP A 23 -15.28 -6.57 12.52
N LEU A 24 -14.16 -6.11 13.11
CA LEU A 24 -12.80 -6.44 12.68
C LEU A 24 -12.05 -7.08 13.85
N LEU A 25 -11.57 -8.31 13.67
CA LEU A 25 -10.67 -8.95 14.61
C LEU A 25 -9.22 -8.71 14.20
N VAL A 26 -8.44 -8.20 15.15
CA VAL A 26 -6.99 -8.02 15.05
C VAL A 26 -6.32 -8.95 16.05
N GLU A 27 -5.38 -9.76 15.58
CA GLU A 27 -4.54 -10.62 16.43
C GLU A 27 -3.08 -10.19 16.28
N GLY A 28 -2.49 -9.70 17.37
CA GLY A 28 -1.16 -9.11 17.34
C GLY A 28 -1.09 -7.89 16.41
N ASP A 29 -0.35 -8.04 15.30
CA ASP A 29 -0.09 -7.00 14.30
C ASP A 29 -0.88 -7.19 13.00
N ARG A 30 -1.83 -8.13 12.96
CA ARG A 30 -2.54 -8.52 11.74
C ARG A 30 -4.04 -8.45 11.90
N ILE A 31 -4.71 -8.07 10.81
CA ILE A 31 -6.14 -8.32 10.64
C ILE A 31 -6.33 -9.83 10.51
N ALA A 32 -6.93 -10.44 11.52
CA ALA A 32 -7.21 -11.87 11.56
C ALA A 32 -8.51 -12.20 10.81
N GLU A 33 -9.55 -11.38 11.01
CA GLU A 33 -10.88 -11.64 10.45
C GLU A 33 -11.64 -10.32 10.19
N ILE A 34 -12.36 -10.24 9.07
CA ILE A 34 -13.38 -9.22 8.82
C ILE A 34 -14.73 -9.92 8.92
N ARG A 35 -15.64 -9.40 9.77
CA ARG A 35 -16.90 -10.04 10.17
C ARG A 35 -18.09 -9.19 9.76
N PRO A 36 -18.61 -9.32 8.52
CA PRO A 36 -19.78 -8.57 8.09
C PRO A 36 -21.01 -8.90 8.94
N THR A 37 -21.85 -7.90 9.24
CA THR A 37 -23.10 -8.10 9.97
C THR A 37 -24.00 -9.11 9.24
N GLY A 38 -24.63 -10.01 10.00
CA GLY A 38 -25.60 -10.98 9.48
C GLY A 38 -25.01 -12.26 8.91
N LEU A 39 -23.69 -12.44 8.96
CA LEU A 39 -23.04 -13.70 8.63
C LEU A 39 -22.63 -14.47 9.90
N PRO A 40 -22.63 -15.81 9.88
CA PRO A 40 -22.06 -16.61 10.96
C PRO A 40 -20.58 -16.29 11.10
N VAL A 41 -20.13 -16.02 12.32
CA VAL A 41 -18.74 -15.69 12.63
C VAL A 41 -18.29 -16.45 13.87
N THR A 42 -16.99 -16.65 13.99
CA THR A 42 -16.39 -17.19 15.20
C THR A 42 -16.71 -16.30 16.38
N ALA A 43 -17.15 -16.90 17.49
CA ALA A 43 -17.46 -16.15 18.70
C ALA A 43 -16.20 -15.47 19.25
N ASP A 44 -16.40 -14.33 19.92
CA ASP A 44 -15.32 -13.66 20.64
C ASP A 44 -14.87 -14.49 21.84
N GLU A 45 -13.56 -14.48 22.10
CA GLU A 45 -13.01 -15.10 23.29
C GLU A 45 -13.16 -14.14 24.49
N PRO A 46 -13.39 -14.63 25.72
CA PRO A 46 -13.53 -13.77 26.90
C PRO A 46 -12.33 -12.84 27.17
N SER A 47 -11.16 -13.19 26.66
CA SER A 47 -9.93 -12.40 26.78
C SER A 47 -9.77 -11.32 25.71
N ASP A 48 -10.64 -11.28 24.70
CA ASP A 48 -10.56 -10.30 23.60
C ASP A 48 -10.84 -8.89 24.14
N GLN A 49 -9.96 -7.95 23.78
CA GLN A 49 -10.25 -6.54 24.02
C GLN A 49 -11.30 -6.09 23.00
N ALA A 50 -12.29 -5.30 23.42
CA ALA A 50 -13.33 -4.80 22.53
C ALA A 50 -13.28 -3.27 22.45
N LEU A 51 -13.43 -2.75 21.24
CA LEU A 51 -13.63 -1.33 20.96
C LEU A 51 -14.92 -1.16 20.18
N ASP A 52 -15.89 -0.44 20.73
CA ASP A 52 -17.15 -0.15 20.04
C ASP A 52 -16.97 1.03 19.09
N ALA A 53 -17.10 0.75 17.79
CA ALA A 53 -17.01 1.71 16.71
C ALA A 53 -18.39 2.00 16.09
N THR A 54 -19.47 1.81 16.86
CA THR A 54 -20.83 2.17 16.45
C THR A 54 -20.88 3.59 15.88
N ARG A 55 -21.36 3.71 14.63
CA ARG A 55 -21.45 4.97 13.85
C ARG A 55 -20.10 5.61 13.48
N MET A 56 -18.99 4.87 13.59
CA MET A 56 -17.68 5.29 13.11
C MET A 56 -17.34 4.59 11.80
N TYR A 57 -16.57 5.28 10.95
CA TYR A 57 -15.96 4.67 9.78
C TYR A 57 -14.59 4.08 10.14
N LEU A 58 -14.34 2.84 9.71
CA LEU A 58 -13.02 2.22 9.80
C LEU A 58 -12.36 2.27 8.43
N LEU A 59 -11.25 3.02 8.35
CA LEU A 59 -10.50 3.24 7.12
C LEU A 59 -9.12 2.58 7.21
N PRO A 60 -8.64 1.93 6.15
CA PRO A 60 -7.24 1.51 6.07
C PRO A 60 -6.31 2.73 5.97
N GLY A 61 -5.13 2.65 6.61
CA GLY A 61 -4.05 3.62 6.45
C GLY A 61 -4.37 5.06 6.92
N ASN A 62 -5.19 5.24 7.97
CA ASN A 62 -5.65 6.57 8.44
C ASN A 62 -6.37 7.39 7.35
N GLY A 63 -7.03 6.74 6.40
CA GLY A 63 -7.69 7.40 5.26
C GLY A 63 -6.77 7.65 4.05
N ILE A 64 -5.46 7.36 4.16
CA ILE A 64 -4.54 7.38 3.02
C ILE A 64 -4.71 6.07 2.24
N THR A 65 -5.51 6.15 1.18
CA THR A 65 -5.80 5.02 0.28
C THR A 65 -4.99 5.06 -1.02
N THR A 66 -4.09 6.03 -1.19
CA THR A 66 -3.20 6.15 -2.35
C THR A 66 -1.78 6.36 -1.87
N MET A 67 -0.83 5.58 -2.38
CA MET A 67 0.58 5.79 -2.11
C MET A 67 1.33 5.92 -3.42
N TYR A 68 2.08 7.00 -3.58
CA TYR A 68 3.10 7.13 -4.61
C TYR A 68 4.43 6.67 -4.05
N HIS A 69 4.88 5.50 -4.50
CA HIS A 69 6.19 4.94 -4.19
C HIS A 69 7.24 5.74 -4.95
N SER A 70 7.96 6.61 -4.23
CA SER A 70 9.01 7.43 -4.83
C SER A 70 10.30 6.61 -4.95
N VAL A 71 10.73 6.36 -6.19
CA VAL A 71 11.98 5.65 -6.51
C VAL A 71 12.86 6.53 -7.38
N SER A 72 14.18 6.47 -7.18
CA SER A 72 15.13 7.34 -7.86
C SER A 72 16.03 6.52 -8.78
N LEU A 73 16.07 6.88 -10.06
CA LEU A 73 16.95 6.31 -11.07
C LEU A 73 18.09 7.31 -11.31
N ALA A 74 19.29 6.97 -10.86
CA ALA A 74 20.46 7.85 -10.94
C ALA A 74 21.75 7.05 -11.10
N ASP A 75 22.83 7.71 -11.50
CA ASP A 75 24.11 7.04 -11.76
C ASP A 75 24.79 6.57 -10.44
N GLY A 76 24.74 5.26 -10.20
CA GLY A 76 25.83 4.52 -9.56
C GLY A 76 25.95 4.47 -8.03
N VAL A 77 25.31 5.34 -7.25
CA VAL A 77 25.52 5.31 -5.77
C VAL A 77 24.39 4.57 -5.04
N GLY A 78 24.65 3.35 -4.56
CA GLY A 78 23.77 2.57 -3.67
C GLY A 78 22.66 1.77 -4.39
N VAL A 79 21.45 1.70 -3.82
CA VAL A 79 20.25 1.03 -4.40
C VAL A 79 19.72 1.67 -5.70
N ARG A 80 20.48 2.60 -6.28
CA ARG A 80 20.13 3.40 -7.47
C ARG A 80 20.58 2.74 -8.77
N ASN A 81 20.96 1.46 -8.75
CA ASN A 81 21.20 0.68 -9.96
C ASN A 81 19.89 0.54 -10.75
N ASN A 82 19.93 0.84 -12.05
CA ASN A 82 18.79 0.79 -12.95
C ASN A 82 18.00 -0.53 -12.85
N ASP A 83 18.69 -1.67 -12.82
CA ASP A 83 18.03 -2.98 -12.75
C ASP A 83 17.25 -3.17 -11.44
N MET A 84 17.82 -2.71 -10.32
CA MET A 84 17.16 -2.79 -9.03
C MET A 84 15.93 -1.88 -8.99
N VAL A 85 16.03 -0.66 -9.51
CA VAL A 85 14.89 0.27 -9.59
C VAL A 85 13.78 -0.32 -10.46
N VAL A 86 14.11 -0.90 -11.61
CA VAL A 86 13.15 -1.60 -12.46
C VAL A 86 12.48 -2.74 -11.69
N GLN A 87 13.24 -3.59 -10.98
CA GLN A 87 12.67 -4.66 -10.17
C GLN A 87 11.74 -4.15 -9.05
N ILE A 88 12.09 -3.05 -8.39
CA ILE A 88 11.23 -2.42 -7.39
C ILE A 88 9.91 -1.98 -8.04
N ILE A 89 9.99 -1.30 -9.19
CA ILE A 89 8.80 -0.85 -9.95
C ILE A 89 7.94 -2.04 -10.35
N GLU A 90 8.52 -3.12 -10.88
CA GLU A 90 7.79 -4.35 -11.23
C GLU A 90 7.07 -4.95 -10.03
N ASN A 91 7.73 -5.00 -8.87
CA ASN A 91 7.10 -5.50 -7.66
C ASN A 91 5.94 -4.59 -7.23
N ILE A 92 6.09 -3.27 -7.25
CA ILE A 92 4.99 -2.34 -6.93
C ILE A 92 3.82 -2.51 -7.91
N VAL A 93 4.10 -2.59 -9.21
CA VAL A 93 3.10 -2.77 -10.26
C VAL A 93 2.34 -4.08 -10.08
N ARG A 94 3.01 -5.18 -9.73
CA ARG A 94 2.37 -6.48 -9.45
C ARG A 94 1.34 -6.38 -8.33
N HIS A 95 1.59 -5.54 -7.32
CA HIS A 95 0.68 -5.34 -6.19
C HIS A 95 -0.47 -4.35 -6.49
N ARG A 96 -0.51 -3.71 -7.66
CA ARG A 96 -1.68 -2.88 -8.06
C ARG A 96 -2.95 -3.70 -8.25
N ASN A 97 -2.79 -4.95 -8.68
CA ASN A 97 -3.90 -5.83 -9.05
C ASN A 97 -4.27 -6.81 -7.93
N THR A 98 -3.63 -6.74 -6.76
CA THR A 98 -4.07 -7.48 -5.58
C THR A 98 -5.28 -6.78 -4.97
N ARG A 99 -6.13 -7.52 -4.26
CA ARG A 99 -7.22 -6.91 -3.48
C ARG A 99 -6.63 -6.14 -2.30
N SER A 100 -6.27 -4.88 -2.53
CA SER A 100 -5.69 -3.96 -1.56
C SER A 100 -6.53 -2.70 -1.46
N SER A 101 -6.77 -2.23 -0.24
CA SER A 101 -7.38 -0.93 0.02
C SER A 101 -6.41 0.24 -0.20
N ILE A 102 -5.13 -0.06 -0.45
CA ILE A 102 -4.10 0.91 -0.82
C ILE A 102 -3.88 0.80 -2.33
N ARG A 103 -4.11 1.90 -3.04
CA ARG A 103 -3.80 2.06 -4.46
C ARG A 103 -2.32 2.41 -4.60
N HIS A 104 -1.54 1.45 -5.09
CA HIS A 104 -0.11 1.59 -5.34
C HIS A 104 0.14 2.35 -6.65
N ARG A 105 0.88 3.46 -6.57
CA ARG A 105 1.31 4.28 -7.71
C ARG A 105 2.83 4.43 -7.68
N VAL A 106 3.47 4.59 -8.84
CA VAL A 106 4.91 4.77 -8.96
C VAL A 106 5.21 6.22 -9.30
N HIS A 107 6.04 6.84 -8.47
CA HIS A 107 6.67 8.12 -8.76
C HIS A 107 8.15 7.90 -9.07
N LEU A 108 8.52 8.00 -10.34
CA LEU A 108 9.91 7.90 -10.77
C LEU A 108 10.59 9.26 -10.73
N ARG A 109 11.70 9.36 -10.02
CA ARG A 109 12.61 10.50 -10.02
C ARG A 109 13.81 10.16 -10.89
N TYR A 110 13.91 10.79 -12.06
CA TYR A 110 14.96 10.53 -13.03
C TYR A 110 16.05 11.60 -12.96
N GLU A 111 17.29 11.18 -12.75
CA GLU A 111 18.46 12.06 -12.85
C GLU A 111 18.76 12.38 -14.31
N ILE A 112 18.78 13.66 -14.69
CA ILE A 112 18.96 14.07 -16.09
C ILE A 112 20.31 13.64 -16.67
N THR A 113 21.31 13.48 -15.81
CA THR A 113 22.66 13.04 -16.19
C THR A 113 22.76 11.52 -16.38
N ASN A 114 21.77 10.73 -15.96
CA ASN A 114 21.77 9.26 -16.10
C ASN A 114 21.32 8.80 -17.51
N LEU A 115 22.07 9.19 -18.53
CA LEU A 115 21.79 8.83 -19.93
C LEU A 115 21.59 7.31 -20.15
N PRO A 116 22.36 6.40 -19.52
CA PRO A 116 22.13 4.95 -19.67
C PRO A 116 20.74 4.48 -19.18
N GLY A 117 20.14 5.21 -18.22
CA GLY A 117 18.82 4.89 -17.69
C GLY A 117 17.65 5.29 -18.58
N LEU A 118 17.86 6.17 -19.56
CA LEU A 118 16.78 6.75 -20.37
C LEU A 118 15.92 5.69 -21.08
N GLN A 119 16.56 4.70 -21.69
CA GLN A 119 15.86 3.62 -22.40
C GLN A 119 14.93 2.83 -21.47
N ALA A 120 15.35 2.59 -20.22
CA ALA A 120 14.52 1.91 -19.23
C ALA A 120 13.32 2.78 -18.84
N VAL A 121 13.51 4.10 -18.67
CA VAL A 121 12.41 5.04 -18.39
C VAL A 121 11.37 5.02 -19.52
N GLU A 122 11.81 5.13 -20.77
CA GLU A 122 10.92 5.09 -21.94
C GLU A 122 10.10 3.80 -21.97
N HIS A 123 10.74 2.64 -21.76
CA HIS A 123 10.07 1.36 -21.72
C HIS A 123 9.01 1.27 -20.62
N LEU A 124 9.34 1.72 -19.40
CA LEU A 124 8.43 1.73 -18.27
C LEU A 124 7.24 2.68 -18.49
N LEU A 125 7.45 3.83 -19.14
CA LEU A 125 6.38 4.77 -19.52
C LEU A 125 5.45 4.14 -20.55
N GLN A 126 5.99 3.53 -21.60
CA GLN A 126 5.20 2.84 -22.64
C GLN A 126 4.34 1.72 -22.07
N GLN A 127 4.83 1.03 -21.04
CA GLN A 127 4.09 -0.02 -20.32
C GLN A 127 3.09 0.52 -19.28
N GLY A 128 2.99 1.84 -19.10
CA GLY A 128 2.11 2.46 -18.10
C GLY A 128 2.51 2.17 -16.65
N LYS A 129 3.79 1.86 -16.40
CA LYS A 129 4.29 1.47 -15.07
C LYS A 129 4.68 2.66 -14.18
N ILE A 130 4.79 3.84 -14.76
CA ILE A 130 5.09 5.10 -14.07
C ILE A 130 3.83 5.97 -14.09
N ASP A 131 3.35 6.40 -12.92
CA ASP A 131 2.18 7.28 -12.81
C ASP A 131 2.57 8.76 -12.67
N LEU A 132 3.77 9.01 -12.15
CA LEU A 132 4.33 10.35 -12.03
C LEU A 132 5.83 10.27 -12.34
N LEU A 133 6.30 11.11 -13.26
CA LEU A 133 7.72 11.29 -13.58
C LEU A 133 8.15 12.68 -13.12
N SER A 134 9.28 12.77 -12.43
CA SER A 134 9.94 14.05 -12.10
C SER A 134 11.42 13.98 -12.41
N TYR A 135 12.01 15.12 -12.73
CA TYR A 135 13.44 15.23 -13.02
C TYR A 135 14.22 15.69 -11.79
N MET A 136 15.44 15.20 -11.66
CA MET A 136 16.45 15.67 -10.72
C MET A 136 17.67 16.13 -11.51
N ASP A 137 18.33 17.15 -11.00
CA ASP A 137 19.58 17.66 -11.54
C ASP A 137 20.55 17.85 -10.38
N HIS A 138 21.56 16.98 -10.31
CA HIS A 138 22.64 17.08 -9.34
C HIS A 138 23.95 17.57 -9.99
N THR A 139 23.87 18.27 -11.12
CA THR A 139 25.05 18.91 -11.71
C THR A 139 25.59 20.01 -10.77
N PRO A 140 26.93 20.10 -10.57
CA PRO A 140 27.51 21.23 -9.84
C PRO A 140 27.23 22.55 -10.57
N GLY A 141 26.82 23.57 -9.81
CA GLY A 141 26.66 24.95 -10.30
C GLY A 141 27.95 25.73 -10.33
#